data_AF-U2YX84-F1
#
_entry.id   AF-U2YX84-F1
#
_cell.length_a   1.000
_cell.length_b   1.000
_cell.length_c   1.000
_cell.angle_alpha   90.00
_cell.angle_beta   90.00
_cell.angle_gamma   90.00
#
_symmetry.space_group_name_H-M   'P 1'
#
loop_
_entity.id
_entity.type
_entity.pdbx_description
1 polymer ?
#
loop_
_entity_poly.entity_id
_entity_poly.type
_entity_poly.pdbx_seq_one_letter_code
_entity_poly.pdbx_strand_id
1 'polypeptide(L)'
;MAFDSLPARPLSHDEVLALSASDRFVDVRPVNAFHYPERETQLITAIVFVTGSGLRAVDYDPTVREWRVVREESLDDPEDIADVPDALLSDVQAEIERRVSEMEDAGVVGGTAARDDTTEVRDATGLGSLLYEQYADG
;
A
#
# COMPACT_ATOMS: atom_id res chain seq x y z
N MET A 1 9.44 -8.71 13.45
CA MET A 1 8.11 -8.98 14.03
C MET A 1 7.36 -7.67 14.14
N ALA A 2 6.46 -7.37 13.20
CA ALA A 2 5.58 -6.20 13.21
C ALA A 2 4.43 -6.34 12.20
N PHE A 3 4.63 -7.10 11.11
CA PHE A 3 3.66 -7.26 10.01
C PHE A 3 2.53 -8.23 10.30
N ASP A 4 2.76 -9.28 11.11
CA ASP A 4 1.68 -10.14 11.64
C ASP A 4 0.65 -9.35 12.48
N SER A 5 0.99 -8.11 12.85
CA SER A 5 0.09 -7.21 13.58
C SER A 5 -0.74 -6.31 12.66
N LEU A 6 -0.51 -6.34 11.34
CA LEU A 6 -1.37 -5.62 10.41
C LEU A 6 -2.74 -6.30 10.40
N PRO A 7 -3.83 -5.51 10.39
CA PRO A 7 -5.16 -6.09 10.35
C PRO A 7 -5.36 -6.83 9.02
N ALA A 8 -6.20 -7.86 9.04
CA ALA A 8 -6.61 -8.62 7.86
C ALA A 8 -7.61 -7.83 6.98
N ARG A 9 -7.33 -6.54 6.79
CA ARG A 9 -8.07 -5.57 5.99
C ARG A 9 -7.12 -4.48 5.47
N PRO A 10 -7.50 -3.75 4.40
CA PRO A 10 -6.74 -2.56 4.00
C PRO A 10 -6.73 -1.52 5.11
N LEU A 11 -5.73 -0.64 5.09
CA LEU A 11 -5.59 0.45 6.05
C LEU A 11 -6.15 1.74 5.48
N SER A 12 -6.73 2.59 6.32
CA SER A 12 -7.01 3.97 5.93
C SER A 12 -5.73 4.80 5.89
N HIS A 13 -5.77 5.93 5.19
CA HIS A 13 -4.68 6.89 5.19
C HIS A 13 -4.31 7.34 6.63
N ASP A 14 -5.31 7.61 7.48
CA ASP A 14 -5.10 7.98 8.89
C ASP A 14 -4.39 6.87 9.69
N GLU A 15 -4.70 5.60 9.45
CA GLU A 15 -4.00 4.48 10.10
C GLU A 15 -2.53 4.39 9.66
N VAL A 16 -2.24 4.66 8.38
CA VAL A 16 -0.85 4.71 7.88
C VAL A 16 -0.10 5.90 8.50
N LEU A 17 -0.74 7.06 8.63
CA LEU A 17 -0.16 8.20 9.33
C LEU A 17 0.12 7.88 10.81
N ALA A 18 -0.78 7.17 11.48
CA ALA A 18 -0.57 6.73 12.85
C ALA A 18 0.60 5.73 12.97
N LEU A 19 0.80 4.86 11.97
CA LEU A 19 1.97 3.98 11.91
C LEU A 19 3.27 4.78 11.70
N SER A 20 3.27 5.76 10.80
CA SER A 20 4.40 6.67 10.59
C SER A 20 4.77 7.42 11.87
N ALA A 21 3.77 7.85 12.64
CA ALA A 21 3.98 8.53 13.92
C ALA A 21 4.37 7.62 15.09
N SER A 22 4.46 6.29 14.91
CA SER A 22 4.60 5.34 16.02
C SER A 22 6.02 5.16 16.56
N ASP A 23 7.02 5.91 16.07
CA ASP A 23 8.47 5.80 16.35
C ASP A 23 9.05 4.38 16.14
N ARG A 24 8.26 3.43 15.64
CA ARG A 24 8.66 2.03 15.38
C ARG A 24 9.32 1.85 14.03
N PHE A 25 9.06 2.77 13.13
CA PHE A 25 9.56 2.77 11.76
C PHE A 25 10.35 4.06 11.56
N VAL A 26 11.42 3.96 10.79
CA VAL A 26 12.19 5.11 10.31
C VAL A 26 11.33 5.92 9.36
N ASP A 27 10.61 5.23 8.45
CA ASP A 27 9.63 5.84 7.57
C ASP A 27 8.54 4.83 7.16
N VAL A 28 7.36 5.34 6.81
CA VAL A 28 6.23 4.55 6.30
C VAL A 28 5.62 5.28 5.11
N ARG A 29 5.74 4.69 3.92
CA ARG A 29 5.25 5.30 2.68
C ARG A 29 4.10 4.50 2.09
N PRO A 30 2.90 5.10 1.93
CA PRO A 30 1.87 4.50 1.11
C PRO A 30 2.30 4.54 -0.36
N VAL A 31 2.26 3.40 -1.05
CA VAL A 31 2.63 3.30 -2.47
C VAL A 31 1.40 3.14 -3.34
N ASN A 32 0.37 2.43 -2.86
CA ASN A 32 -0.87 2.27 -3.60
C ASN A 32 -2.08 2.63 -2.74
N ALA A 33 -2.90 3.52 -3.26
CA ALA A 33 -4.05 4.08 -2.57
C ALA A 33 -5.27 4.10 -3.49
N PHE A 34 -6.40 3.60 -2.99
CA PHE A 34 -7.69 3.63 -3.65
C PHE A 34 -8.56 4.70 -2.99
N HIS A 35 -8.98 5.68 -3.79
CA HIS A 35 -9.93 6.68 -3.33
C HIS A 35 -11.35 6.14 -3.50
N TYR A 36 -12.14 6.20 -2.41
CA TYR A 36 -13.55 5.85 -2.42
C TYR A 36 -14.38 7.15 -2.39
N PRO A 37 -14.79 7.67 -3.56
CA PRO A 37 -15.39 9.01 -3.68
C PRO A 37 -16.72 9.13 -2.94
N GLU A 38 -17.46 8.03 -2.74
CA GLU A 38 -18.75 8.04 -2.03
C GLU A 38 -18.61 8.33 -0.53
N ARG A 39 -17.40 8.18 0.05
CA ARG A 39 -17.13 8.37 1.48
C ARG A 39 -15.91 9.22 1.77
N GLU A 40 -15.34 9.87 0.75
CA GLU A 40 -14.13 10.71 0.86
C GLU A 40 -12.99 10.00 1.63
N THR A 41 -12.89 8.67 1.48
CA THR A 41 -11.95 7.83 2.23
C THR A 41 -10.90 7.28 1.28
N GLN A 42 -9.64 7.29 1.72
CA GLN A 42 -8.53 6.73 0.97
C GLN A 42 -8.04 5.46 1.67
N LEU A 43 -8.08 4.33 0.94
CA LEU A 43 -7.67 3.02 1.42
C LEU A 43 -6.32 2.64 0.82
N ILE A 44 -5.37 2.32 1.67
CA ILE A 44 -4.00 1.94 1.33
C ILE A 44 -3.92 0.42 1.27
N THR A 45 -3.43 -0.09 0.13
CA THR A 45 -3.28 -1.53 -0.15
C THR A 45 -1.84 -1.93 -0.39
N ALA A 46 -0.91 -0.97 -0.48
CA ALA A 46 0.51 -1.27 -0.52
C ALA A 46 1.29 -0.21 0.24
N ILE A 47 2.25 -0.68 1.05
CA ILE A 47 3.01 0.15 1.98
C ILE A 47 4.47 -0.28 1.94
N VAL A 48 5.37 0.69 1.94
CA VAL A 48 6.80 0.48 2.18
C VAL A 48 7.12 0.94 3.59
N PHE A 49 7.74 0.05 4.35
CA PHE A 49 8.24 0.30 5.69
C PHE A 49 9.76 0.36 5.65
N VAL A 50 10.32 1.45 6.16
CA VAL A 50 11.75 1.57 6.43
C VAL A 50 11.96 1.40 7.92
N THR A 51 12.89 0.53 8.27
CA THR A 51 13.26 0.21 9.65
C THR A 51 14.77 0.36 9.77
N GLY A 52 15.31 0.47 10.99
CA GLY A 52 16.77 0.46 11.20
C GLY A 52 17.47 -0.82 10.73
N SER A 53 16.74 -1.86 10.30
CA SER A 53 17.32 -3.07 9.69
C SER A 53 17.22 -3.11 8.15
N GLY A 54 16.52 -2.16 7.54
CA GLY A 54 16.27 -2.15 6.11
C GLY A 54 14.85 -1.81 5.70
N LEU A 55 14.58 -2.07 4.43
CA LEU A 55 13.32 -1.78 3.75
C LEU A 55 12.47 -3.05 3.61
N ARG A 56 11.17 -2.92 3.81
CA ARG A 56 10.20 -3.96 3.49
C ARG A 56 8.97 -3.38 2.83
N ALA A 57 8.62 -3.93 1.68
CA ALA A 57 7.44 -3.58 0.92
C ALA A 57 6.37 -4.66 1.08
N VAL A 58 5.14 -4.25 1.34
CA VAL A 58 4.00 -5.17 1.48
C VAL A 58 2.83 -4.74 0.61
N ASP A 59 2.08 -5.72 0.12
CA ASP A 59 0.81 -5.56 -0.58
C ASP A 59 -0.30 -6.33 0.14
N TYR A 60 -1.52 -5.79 0.09
CA TYR A 60 -2.71 -6.43 0.61
C TYR A 60 -3.41 -7.19 -0.52
N ASP A 61 -3.60 -8.50 -0.35
CA ASP A 61 -4.38 -9.33 -1.26
C ASP A 61 -5.85 -9.39 -0.78
N PRO A 62 -6.79 -8.71 -1.47
CA PRO A 62 -8.19 -8.69 -1.08
C PRO A 62 -8.90 -10.04 -1.28
N THR A 63 -8.32 -10.98 -2.02
CA THR A 63 -8.90 -12.31 -2.28
C THR A 63 -8.77 -13.21 -1.06
N VAL A 64 -7.62 -13.16 -0.39
CA VAL A 64 -7.35 -13.95 0.83
C VAL A 64 -7.41 -13.13 2.12
N ARG A 65 -7.53 -11.80 2.00
CA ARG A 65 -7.53 -10.84 3.11
C ARG A 65 -6.25 -10.84 3.93
N GLU A 66 -5.09 -10.88 3.26
CA GLU A 66 -3.79 -10.97 3.91
C GLU A 66 -2.79 -9.96 3.34
N TRP A 67 -1.93 -9.45 4.21
CA TRP A 67 -0.74 -8.69 3.81
C TRP A 67 0.38 -9.65 3.45
N ARG A 68 1.01 -9.44 2.30
CA ARG A 68 2.13 -10.22 1.81
C ARG A 68 3.35 -9.33 1.64
N VAL A 69 4.52 -9.92 1.84
CA VAL A 69 5.79 -9.24 1.58
C VAL A 69 6.08 -9.35 0.10
N VAL A 70 6.10 -8.20 -0.58
CA VAL A 70 6.49 -8.09 -1.99
C VAL A 70 8.00 -8.10 -2.10
N ARG A 71 8.67 -7.30 -1.26
CA ARG A 71 10.12 -7.15 -1.28
C ARG A 71 10.68 -6.88 0.11
N GLU A 72 11.87 -7.38 0.35
CA GLU A 72 12.64 -7.16 1.57
C GLU A 72 14.10 -6.95 1.19
N GLU A 73 14.68 -5.86 1.70
CA GLU A 73 16.07 -5.49 1.44
C GLU A 73 16.71 -5.05 2.76
N SER A 74 17.86 -5.62 3.07
CA SER A 74 18.66 -5.16 4.20
C SER A 74 19.39 -3.88 3.83
N LEU A 75 19.35 -2.89 4.73
CA LEU A 75 20.10 -1.65 4.59
C LEU A 75 20.96 -1.49 5.85
N ASP A 76 22.12 -0.87 5.69
CA ASP A 76 23.04 -0.59 6.79
C ASP A 76 22.52 0.59 7.64
N ASP A 77 21.68 0.28 8.63
CA ASP A 77 21.18 1.20 9.67
C ASP A 77 20.62 2.53 9.10
N PRO A 78 19.58 2.48 8.24
CA PRO A 78 19.00 3.71 7.69
C PRO A 78 18.36 4.52 8.82
N GLU A 79 18.71 5.80 8.89
CA GLU A 79 18.18 6.75 9.88
C GLU A 79 17.01 7.56 9.31
N ASP A 80 16.92 7.67 7.99
CA ASP A 80 15.85 8.36 7.25
C ASP A 80 15.54 7.67 5.90
N ILE A 81 14.42 8.03 5.26
CA ILE A 81 14.11 7.58 3.90
C ILE A 81 15.17 8.04 2.89
N ALA A 82 15.84 9.17 3.16
CA ALA A 82 16.95 9.66 2.34
C ALA A 82 18.15 8.70 2.28
N ASP A 83 18.29 7.80 3.26
CA ASP A 83 19.33 6.77 3.28
C ASP A 83 18.97 5.55 2.41
N VAL A 84 17.71 5.45 1.98
CA VAL A 84 17.27 4.41 1.05
C VAL A 84 17.62 4.83 -0.37
N PRO A 85 18.33 3.99 -1.16
CA PRO A 85 18.65 4.32 -2.54
C PRO A 85 17.38 4.61 -3.37
N ASP A 86 17.33 5.74 -4.05
CA ASP A 86 16.18 6.13 -4.91
C ASP A 86 15.85 5.07 -5.97
N ALA A 87 16.88 4.41 -6.50
CA ALA A 87 16.71 3.31 -7.45
C ALA A 87 15.99 2.12 -6.82
N LEU A 88 16.30 1.80 -5.56
CA LEU A 88 15.61 0.73 -4.83
C LEU A 88 14.15 1.10 -4.57
N LEU A 89 13.88 2.33 -4.14
CA LEU A 89 12.51 2.81 -3.93
C LEU A 89 11.71 2.77 -5.23
N SER A 90 12.32 3.19 -6.33
CA SER A 90 11.69 3.19 -7.66
C SER A 90 11.38 1.76 -8.14
N ASP A 91 12.32 0.82 -7.97
CA ASP A 91 12.12 -0.58 -8.31
C ASP A 91 11.00 -1.23 -7.48
N VAL A 92 10.97 -0.94 -6.18
CA VAL A 92 9.93 -1.43 -5.26
C VAL A 92 8.55 -0.88 -5.67
N GLN A 93 8.46 0.41 -6.00
CA GLN A 93 7.22 1.02 -6.47
C GLN A 93 6.75 0.38 -7.78
N ALA A 94 7.64 0.22 -8.76
CA ALA A 94 7.32 -0.43 -10.02
C ALA A 94 6.86 -1.90 -9.84
N GLU A 95 7.45 -2.62 -8.89
CA GLU A 95 7.06 -3.99 -8.58
C GLU A 95 5.66 -4.06 -7.94
N ILE A 96 5.34 -3.15 -7.02
CA ILE A 96 4.01 -3.01 -6.44
C ILE A 96 2.99 -2.66 -7.52
N GLU A 97 3.28 -1.66 -8.36
CA GLU A 97 2.39 -1.24 -9.46
C GLU A 97 2.11 -2.37 -10.43
N ARG A 98 3.15 -3.14 -10.81
CA ARG A 98 3.00 -4.32 -11.66
C ARG A 98 2.08 -5.35 -11.03
N ARG A 99 2.22 -5.64 -9.73
CA ARG A 99 1.34 -6.60 -9.04
C ARG A 99 -0.10 -6.11 -9.00
N VAL A 100 -0.31 -4.82 -8.76
CA VAL A 100 -1.65 -4.23 -8.80
C VAL A 100 -2.26 -4.34 -10.20
N SER A 101 -1.48 -4.08 -11.26
CA SER A 101 -1.91 -4.30 -12.65
C SER A 101 -2.21 -5.77 -12.93
N GLU A 102 -1.41 -6.71 -12.42
CA GLU A 102 -1.65 -8.15 -12.57
C GLU A 102 -2.97 -8.57 -11.87
N MET A 103 -3.30 -7.96 -10.72
CA MET A 103 -4.57 -8.20 -10.05
C MET A 103 -5.75 -7.58 -10.83
N GLU A 104 -5.55 -6.43 -11.50
CA GLU A 104 -6.52 -5.84 -12.44
C GLU A 104 -6.78 -6.76 -13.64
N ASP A 105 -5.73 -7.25 -14.29
CA ASP A 105 -5.82 -8.20 -15.40
C ASP A 105 -6.46 -9.53 -14.99
N ALA A 106 -6.24 -9.98 -13.75
CA ALA A 106 -6.87 -11.19 -13.20
C ALA A 106 -8.36 -11.00 -12.88
N GLY A 107 -8.91 -9.79 -13.04
CA GLY A 107 -10.30 -9.47 -12.70
C GLY A 107 -10.57 -9.46 -11.19
N VAL A 108 -9.52 -9.46 -10.37
CA VAL A 108 -9.58 -9.27 -8.91
C VAL A 108 -9.84 -7.79 -8.58
N VAL A 109 -9.49 -6.90 -9.52
CA VAL A 109 -9.55 -5.44 -9.39
C VAL A 109 -10.27 -4.87 -10.61
N GLY A 110 -11.11 -3.85 -10.44
CA GLY A 110 -11.84 -3.21 -11.54
C GLY A 110 -10.92 -2.35 -12.42
N GLY A 111 -11.07 -2.43 -13.75
CA GLY A 111 -10.23 -1.70 -14.71
C GLY A 111 -10.40 -0.17 -14.67
N THR A 112 -9.30 0.54 -14.98
CA THR A 112 -9.20 2.02 -15.02
C THR A 112 -10.32 2.69 -15.84
N ALA A 113 -11.04 3.64 -15.24
CA ALA A 113 -11.90 4.57 -15.97
C ALA A 113 -11.31 6.00 -15.94
N ALA A 114 -10.99 6.47 -17.15
CA ALA A 114 -10.81 7.85 -17.62
C ALA A 114 -9.89 8.86 -16.88
N ARG A 115 -9.20 9.63 -17.73
CA ARG A 115 -8.09 10.55 -17.48
C ARG A 115 -8.63 11.97 -17.23
N ASP A 116 -8.44 12.53 -16.05
CA ASP A 116 -8.63 13.96 -15.77
C ASP A 116 -7.35 14.56 -15.19
N ASP A 117 -7.02 15.79 -15.61
CA ASP A 117 -5.67 16.23 -15.97
C ASP A 117 -4.70 16.53 -14.80
N THR A 118 -4.99 16.10 -13.57
CA THR A 118 -4.18 16.50 -12.39
C THR A 118 -4.00 15.47 -11.27
N THR A 119 -4.71 14.34 -11.25
CA THR A 119 -4.46 13.24 -10.29
C THR A 119 -5.04 11.94 -10.83
N GLU A 120 -4.28 10.85 -10.83
CA GLU A 120 -4.78 9.53 -11.22
C GLU A 120 -5.76 9.01 -10.15
N VAL A 121 -7.05 9.03 -10.47
CA VAL A 121 -8.13 8.48 -9.63
C VAL A 121 -8.70 7.25 -10.35
N ARG A 122 -8.60 6.07 -9.74
CA ARG A 122 -9.14 4.82 -10.30
C ARG A 122 -10.62 4.66 -9.96
N ASP A 123 -11.44 4.28 -10.94
CA ASP A 123 -12.87 4.04 -10.75
C ASP A 123 -13.11 2.78 -9.91
N ALA A 124 -13.84 2.98 -8.83
CA ALA A 124 -13.89 2.11 -7.67
C ALA A 124 -15.10 1.17 -7.66
N THR A 125 -15.78 0.95 -8.80
CA THR A 125 -17.13 0.36 -8.76
C THR A 125 -17.18 -1.12 -8.38
N GLY A 126 -16.03 -1.82 -8.31
CA GLY A 126 -15.94 -3.20 -7.81
C GLY A 126 -14.91 -3.37 -6.70
N LEU A 127 -13.65 -2.99 -6.96
CA LEU A 127 -12.59 -3.13 -5.97
C LEU A 127 -12.75 -2.17 -4.80
N GLY A 128 -13.02 -0.89 -5.05
CA GLY A 128 -13.10 0.09 -3.97
C GLY A 128 -14.22 -0.23 -2.99
N SER A 129 -15.37 -0.72 -3.50
CA SER A 129 -16.45 -1.24 -2.65
C SER A 129 -16.01 -2.48 -1.86
N LEU A 130 -15.38 -3.47 -2.50
CA LEU A 130 -14.86 -4.66 -1.81
C LEU A 130 -13.85 -4.31 -0.71
N LEU A 131 -12.89 -3.44 -1.01
CA LEU A 131 -11.88 -2.97 -0.06
C LEU A 131 -12.51 -2.19 1.08
N TYR A 132 -13.52 -1.37 0.80
CA TYR A 132 -14.25 -0.64 1.83
C TYR A 132 -15.09 -1.56 2.71
N GLU A 133 -15.76 -2.56 2.13
CA GLU A 133 -16.48 -3.59 2.91
C GLU A 133 -15.52 -4.32 3.84
N GLN A 134 -14.35 -4.75 3.35
CA GLN A 134 -13.32 -5.38 4.17
C GLN A 134 -12.76 -4.43 5.24
N TYR A 135 -12.62 -3.15 4.90
CA TYR A 135 -12.20 -2.12 5.86
C TYR A 135 -13.21 -1.94 6.99
N ALA A 136 -14.51 -1.91 6.68
CA ALA A 136 -15.58 -1.69 7.63
C ALA A 136 -15.94 -2.93 8.47
N ASP A 137 -15.62 -4.14 7.98
CA ASP A 137 -15.92 -5.43 8.62
C ASP A 137 -14.85 -5.87 9.64
N GLY A 138 -13.66 -5.24 9.65
CA GLY A 138 -12.51 -5.60 10.51
C GLY A 138 -12.24 -4.62 11.65
#